data_AF-A0A3D4FFW5-F1
#
_entry.id   AF-A0A3D4FFW5-F1
#
_cell.length_a   1.000
_cell.length_b   1.000
_cell.length_c   1.000
_cell.angle_alpha   90.00
_cell.angle_beta   90.00
_cell.angle_gamma   90.00
#
_symmetry.space_group_name_H-M   'P 1'
#
loop_
_entity.id
_entity.type
_entity.pdbx_description
1 polymer ?
#
loop_
_entity_poly.entity_id
_entity_poly.type
_entity_poly.pdbx_seq_one_letter_code
_entity_poly.pdbx_strand_id
1 'polypeptide(L)' 'MISHLCELSGVSRSGYYKYFSNKSEELRANRNANDELAKYYILKAFTFKKRKKGARQIKMVLENEFGVV' A
#
# COMPACT_ATOMS: atom_id res chain seq x y z
N MET A 1 -12.64 -3.55 28.47
CA MET A 1 -11.43 -3.49 27.61
C MET A 1 -11.78 -3.21 26.15
N ILE A 2 -12.44 -4.12 25.42
CA ILE A 2 -12.76 -3.91 23.99
C ILE A 2 -13.65 -2.69 23.75
N SER A 3 -14.66 -2.44 24.59
CA SER A 3 -15.53 -1.26 24.47
C SER A 3 -14.74 0.06 24.60
N HIS A 4 -13.77 0.11 25.51
CA HIS A 4 -12.91 1.27 25.69
C HIS A 4 -12.00 1.50 24.47
N LEU A 5 -11.45 0.42 23.89
CA LEU A 5 -10.68 0.52 22.65
C LEU A 5 -11.53 0.98 21.47
N CYS A 6 -12.77 0.49 21.36
CA CYS A 6 -13.72 0.92 20.31
C CYS A 6 -14.06 2.41 20.44
N GLU A 7 -14.28 2.89 21.66
CA GLU A 7 -14.55 4.30 21.96
C GLU A 7 -13.34 5.18 21.61
N LEU A 8 -12.14 4.80 22.04
CA LEU A 8 -10.90 5.51 21.72
C LEU A 8 -10.62 5.57 20.21
N SER A 9 -10.92 4.49 19.48
CA SER A 9 -10.71 4.42 18.03
C SER A 9 -11.89 4.94 17.20
N GLY A 10 -13.00 5.35 17.84
CA GLY A 10 -14.19 5.86 17.14
C GLY A 10 -14.88 4.82 16.24
N VAL A 11 -14.75 3.52 16.54
CA VAL A 11 -15.34 2.45 15.72
C VAL A 11 -16.41 1.68 16.47
N SER A 12 -17.35 1.09 15.73
CA SER A 12 -18.30 0.17 16.31
C SER A 12 -17.61 -1.13 16.75
N ARG A 13 -18.20 -1.82 17.73
CA ARG A 13 -17.69 -3.11 18.22
C ARG A 13 -17.62 -4.17 17.11
N SER A 14 -18.60 -4.18 16.19
CA SER A 14 -18.58 -5.06 15.02
C SER A 14 -17.48 -4.67 14.03
N GLY A 15 -17.22 -3.38 13.84
CA GLY A 15 -16.09 -2.87 13.06
C GLY A 15 -14.74 -3.31 13.64
N TYR A 16 -14.59 -3.24 14.96
CA TYR A 16 -13.40 -3.71 15.66
C TYR A 16 -13.14 -5.19 15.40
N TYR A 17 -14.11 -6.06 15.67
CA TYR A 17 -13.94 -7.51 15.43
C TYR A 17 -13.74 -7.84 13.94
N LYS A 18 -14.41 -7.13 13.04
CA LYS A 18 -14.20 -7.30 11.60
C LYS A 18 -12.77 -6.95 11.22
N TYR A 19 -12.20 -5.87 11.76
CA TYR A 19 -10.82 -5.50 11.47
C TYR A 19 -9.83 -6.60 11.86
N PHE A 20 -10.00 -7.24 13.01
CA PHE A 20 -9.16 -8.36 13.49
C PHE A 20 -9.66 -9.75 13.05
N SER A 21 -10.55 -9.81 12.06
CA SER A 21 -10.91 -11.11 11.48
C SER A 21 -9.76 -11.59 10.58
N ASN A 22 -9.47 -12.89 10.59
CA ASN A 22 -8.43 -13.51 9.75
C ASN A 22 -8.54 -13.07 8.29
N LYS A 23 -9.77 -13.06 7.74
CA LYS A 23 -10.04 -12.58 6.38
C LYS A 23 -9.59 -11.14 6.15
N SER A 24 -9.87 -10.24 7.10
CA SER A 24 -9.51 -8.82 6.95
C SER A 24 -8.01 -8.60 7.15
N GLU A 25 -7.36 -9.38 8.01
CA GLU A 25 -5.92 -9.38 8.19
C GLU A 25 -5.20 -9.86 6.92
N GLU A 26 -5.61 -10.98 6.34
CA GLU A 26 -5.07 -11.49 5.07
C GLU A 26 -5.25 -10.50 3.92
N LEU A 27 -6.43 -9.87 3.82
CA LEU A 27 -6.67 -8.85 2.80
C LEU A 27 -5.74 -7.65 2.96
N ARG A 28 -5.47 -7.20 4.20
CA ARG A 28 -4.51 -6.12 4.45
C ARG A 28 -3.09 -6.55 4.15
N ALA A 29 -2.69 -7.76 4.54
CA ALA A 29 -1.36 -8.29 4.26
C ALA A 29 -1.10 -8.37 2.75
N ASN A 30 -2.06 -8.87 1.97
CA ASN A 30 -1.96 -8.91 0.51
C ASN A 30 -1.89 -7.52 -0.12
N ARG A 31 -2.70 -6.56 0.36
CA ARG A 31 -2.62 -5.16 -0.10
C ARG A 31 -1.25 -4.55 0.21
N ASN A 32 -0.75 -4.73 1.44
CA ASN A 32 0.55 -4.22 1.84
C ASN A 32 1.69 -4.84 1.01
N ALA A 33 1.62 -6.13 0.69
CA ALA A 33 2.60 -6.78 -0.18
C ALA A 33 2.60 -6.19 -1.60
N ASN A 34 1.41 -5.96 -2.16
CA ASN A 34 1.28 -5.30 -3.47
C ASN A 34 1.79 -3.85 -3.44
N ASP A 35 1.49 -3.11 -2.37
CA ASP A 35 1.95 -1.73 -2.20
C ASP A 35 3.48 -1.66 -2.05
N GLU A 36 4.10 -2.60 -1.34
CA GLU A 36 5.57 -2.65 -1.22
C GLU A 36 6.24 -3.00 -2.56
N LEU A 37 5.64 -3.90 -3.35
CA LEU A 37 6.08 -4.17 -4.72
C LEU A 37 5.95 -2.92 -5.60
N ALA A 38 4.82 -2.22 -5.54
CA ALA A 38 4.61 -0.99 -6.30
C ALA A 38 5.64 0.09 -5.91
N LYS A 39 5.87 0.28 -4.60
CA LYS A 39 6.88 1.19 -4.06
C LYS A 39 8.29 0.84 -4.57
N TYR A 40 8.65 -0.45 -4.60
CA TYR A 40 9.94 -0.89 -5.13
C TYR A 40 10.13 -0.45 -6.59
N TYR A 41 9.14 -0.72 -7.46
CA TYR A 41 9.20 -0.31 -8.86
C TYR A 41 9.23 1.21 -9.04
N ILE A 42 8.40 1.94 -8.29
CA ILE A 42 8.36 3.40 -8.32
C ILE A 42 9.71 3.98 -7.92
N LEU A 43 10.34 3.49 -6.85
CA LEU A 43 11.66 3.94 -6.40
C LEU A 43 12.74 3.62 -7.43
N LYS A 44 12.70 2.43 -8.04
CA LYS A 44 13.60 2.03 -9.11
C LYS A 44 13.50 2.98 -10.31
N ALA A 45 12.28 3.29 -10.75
CA ALA A 45 12.03 4.23 -11.84
C ALA A 45 12.39 5.68 -11.49
N PHE A 46 12.13 6.10 -10.25
CA PHE A 46 12.48 7.43 -9.76
C PHE A 46 13.99 7.65 -9.76
N THR A 47 14.77 6.68 -9.31
CA THR A 47 16.24 6.77 -9.21
C THR A 47 16.98 6.47 -10.53
N PHE A 48 16.29 5.85 -11.49
CA PHE A 48 16.83 5.51 -12.81
C PHE A 48 17.53 6.69 -13.50
N LYS A 49 18.77 6.53 -13.98
CA LYS A 49 19.54 7.61 -14.64
C LYS A 49 19.76 8.89 -13.78
N LYS A 50 19.64 8.81 -12.44
CA LYS A 50 20.03 9.87 -11.46
C LYS A 50 19.48 11.29 -11.71
N ARG A 51 18.28 11.41 -12.28
CA ARG A 51 17.58 12.68 -12.54
C ARG A 51 16.23 12.75 -11.84
N LYS A 52 15.81 13.95 -11.42
CA LYS A 52 14.46 14.19 -10.86
C LYS A 52 13.42 13.82 -11.91
N LYS A 53 12.40 13.06 -11.50
CA LYS A 53 11.28 12.65 -12.35
C LYS A 53 9.95 12.98 -11.69
N GLY A 54 9.03 13.56 -12.46
CA GLY A 54 7.63 13.69 -12.08
C GLY A 54 6.83 12.40 -12.36
N ALA A 55 5.58 12.35 -11.91
CA ALA A 55 4.71 11.16 -12.02
C ALA A 55 4.63 10.60 -13.46
N ARG A 56 4.41 11.46 -14.47
CA ARG A 56 4.38 11.04 -15.88
C ARG A 56 5.69 10.38 -16.34
N GLN A 57 6.83 10.92 -15.90
CA GLN A 57 8.14 10.39 -16.29
C GLN A 57 8.44 9.06 -15.59
N ILE A 58 7.98 8.87 -14.35
CA ILE A 58 8.07 7.59 -13.64
C ILE A 58 7.27 6.54 -14.40
N LYS A 59 6.01 6.84 -14.76
CA LYS A 59 5.17 5.97 -15.58
C LYS A 59 5.86 5.56 -16.89
N MET A 60 6.40 6.53 -17.63
CA MET A 60 7.12 6.24 -18.88
C MET A 60 8.36 5.36 -18.67
N VAL A 61 9.09 5.51 -17.56
CA VAL A 61 10.25 4.66 -17.27
C VAL A 61 9.80 3.24 -16.90
N LEU A 62 8.72 3.10 -16.12
CA LEU A 62 8.14 1.80 -15.81
C LEU A 62 7.71 1.05 -17.07
N GLU A 63 7.00 1.73 -17.98
CA GLU A 63 6.55 1.16 -19.25
C GLU A 63 7.72 0.81 -20.19
N ASN A 64 8.61 1.77 -20.47
CA ASN A 64 9.61 1.62 -21.54
C ASN A 64 10.88 0.87 -21.12
N GLU A 65 11.30 0.98 -19.85
CA GLU A 65 12.59 0.43 -19.40
C GLU A 65 12.39 -0.83 -18.54
N PHE A 66 11.24 -0.97 -17.88
CA PHE A 66 10.95 -2.09 -17.00
C PHE A 66 9.81 -3.00 -17.49
N GLY A 67 9.03 -2.58 -18.50
CA GLY A 67 7.90 -3.36 -19.01
C GLY A 67 6.78 -3.58 -17.98
N VAL A 68 6.69 -2.71 -16.96
CA VAL A 68 5.69 -2.80 -15.88
C VAL A 68 4.67 -1.69 -16.06
N VAL A 69 3.36 -2.02 -16.09
CA VAL A 69 2.24 -1.06 -16.19
C VAL A 69 1.19 -1.38 -15.15
#